data_AF-A0A6C0DTC1-F1
#
_entry.id   AF-A0A6C0DTC1-F1
#
_cell.length_a   1.000
_cell.length_b   1.000
_cell.length_c   1.000
_cell.angle_alpha   90.00
_cell.angle_beta   90.00
_cell.angle_gamma   90.00
#
_symmetry.space_group_name_H-M   'P 1'
#
loop_
_entity.id
_entity.type
_entity.pdbx_description
1 polymer ?
#
loop_
_entity_poly.entity_id
_entity_poly.type
_entity_poly.pdbx_seq_one_letter_code
_entity_poly.pdbx_strand_id
1 'polypeptide(L)'
;MNRVEQMKIVQTSALELFAKKNADYGDAFAKFGVIGVLMRIEDKIQRSLSITKNGVTLVNDEGIRDTLLDLHNYAAMALMLLDETTPVSETMIR
;
A
#
# COMPACT_ATOMS: atom_id res chain seq x y z
N MET A 1 8.23 20.96 12.28
CA MET A 1 8.31 19.91 11.26
C MET A 1 7.47 20.30 10.04
N ASN A 2 8.09 20.41 8.87
CA ASN A 2 7.39 20.79 7.63
C ASN A 2 6.66 19.58 7.00
N ARG A 3 5.91 19.82 5.91
CA ARG A 3 5.13 18.77 5.23
C ARG A 3 6.00 17.68 4.60
N VAL A 4 7.17 18.05 4.07
CA VAL A 4 8.11 17.10 3.46
C VAL A 4 8.68 16.16 4.52
N GLU A 5 9.05 16.67 5.69
CA GLU A 5 9.51 15.87 6.83
C GLU A 5 8.43 14.90 7.32
N GLN A 6 7.17 15.35 7.38
CA GLN A 6 6.05 14.47 7.73
C GLN A 6 5.88 13.34 6.72
N MET A 7 5.94 13.64 5.42
CA MET A 7 5.85 12.63 4.37
C MET A 7 7.00 11.62 4.46
N LYS A 8 8.23 12.08 4.73
CA LYS A 8 9.40 11.19 4.92
C LYS A 8 9.19 10.21 6.06
N ILE A 9 8.63 10.66 7.19
CA ILE A 9 8.32 9.79 8.33
C ILE A 9 7.30 8.72 7.92
N VAL A 10 6.22 9.12 7.22
CA VAL A 10 5.20 8.18 6.74
C VAL A 10 5.81 7.14 5.80
N GLN A 11 6.60 7.58 4.82
CA GLN A 11 7.28 6.69 3.86
C GLN A 11 8.24 5.73 4.55
N THR A 12 8.97 6.18 5.58
CA THR A 12 9.87 5.32 6.35
C THR A 12 9.09 4.22 7.08
N SER A 13 8.01 4.59 7.78
CA SER A 13 7.14 3.61 8.44
C SER A 13 6.47 2.65 7.45
N ALA A 14 6.08 3.14 6.27
CA ALA A 14 5.47 2.34 5.24
C ALA A 14 6.47 1.31 4.67
N LEU A 15 7.71 1.73 4.43
CA LEU A 15 8.79 0.86 3.98
C LEU A 15 9.12 -0.24 5.02
N GLU A 16 9.21 0.11 6.30
CA GLU A 16 9.42 -0.86 7.38
C GLU A 16 8.28 -1.90 7.43
N LEU A 17 7.04 -1.43 7.32
CA LEU A 17 5.86 -2.31 7.28
C LEU A 17 5.86 -3.22 6.05
N PHE A 18 6.20 -2.69 4.88
CA PHE A 18 6.34 -3.47 3.65
C PHE A 18 7.42 -4.54 3.81
N ALA A 19 8.62 -4.16 4.28
CA ALA A 19 9.73 -5.09 4.45
C ALA A 19 9.36 -6.25 5.38
N LYS A 20 8.67 -5.95 6.49
CA LYS A 20 8.14 -6.98 7.40
C LYS A 20 7.15 -7.92 6.69
N LYS A 21 6.10 -7.36 6.07
CA LYS A 21 5.07 -8.18 5.39
C LYS A 21 5.65 -8.98 4.21
N ASN A 22 6.60 -8.41 3.47
CA ASN A 22 7.25 -9.08 2.37
C ASN A 22 8.17 -10.22 2.85
N ALA A 23 8.77 -10.12 4.03
CA ALA A 23 9.48 -11.24 4.64
C ALA A 23 8.52 -12.38 5.02
N ASP A 24 7.30 -12.06 5.45
CA ASP A 24 6.28 -13.04 5.87
C ASP A 24 5.58 -13.72 4.67
N TYR A 25 5.27 -12.96 3.61
CA TYR A 25 4.42 -13.41 2.50
C TYR A 25 5.14 -13.50 1.14
N GLY A 26 6.38 -13.00 1.05
CA GLY A 26 7.10 -12.85 -0.20
C GLY A 26 6.33 -11.99 -1.21
N ASP A 27 6.60 -12.26 -2.50
CA ASP A 27 6.04 -11.52 -3.63
C ASP A 27 4.58 -11.90 -3.97
N ALA A 28 3.77 -12.19 -2.95
CA ALA A 28 2.37 -12.59 -3.11
C ALA A 28 1.48 -11.48 -3.73
N PHE A 29 1.96 -10.23 -3.74
CA PHE A 29 1.25 -9.11 -4.36
C PHE A 29 1.37 -9.11 -5.89
N ALA A 30 2.48 -9.61 -6.45
CA ALA A 30 2.72 -9.64 -7.90
C ALA A 30 1.89 -10.68 -8.66
N LYS A 31 1.35 -11.71 -7.97
CA LYS A 31 0.69 -12.87 -8.58
C LYS A 31 -0.36 -12.55 -9.67
N PHE A 32 -1.10 -11.46 -9.49
CA PHE A 32 -2.16 -11.03 -10.43
C PHE A 32 -1.85 -9.67 -11.07
N GLY A 33 -0.59 -9.26 -11.03
CA GLY A 33 -0.12 -7.97 -11.52
C GLY A 33 -0.83 -6.78 -10.86
N VAL A 34 -0.79 -5.64 -11.56
CA VAL A 34 -1.37 -4.38 -11.11
C VAL A 34 -2.86 -4.51 -10.77
N ILE A 35 -3.62 -5.27 -11.56
CA ILE A 35 -5.06 -5.48 -11.31
C ILE A 35 -5.30 -6.16 -9.97
N GLY A 36 -4.50 -7.16 -9.60
CA GLY A 36 -4.58 -7.80 -8.30
C GLY A 36 -4.30 -6.87 -7.12
N VAL A 37 -3.41 -5.90 -7.32
CA VAL A 37 -3.10 -4.89 -6.31
C VAL A 37 -4.27 -3.89 -6.17
N LEU A 38 -4.89 -3.47 -7.27
CA LEU A 38 -6.07 -2.61 -7.25
C LEU A 38 -7.27 -3.26 -6.56
N MET A 39 -7.49 -4.56 -6.78
CA MET A 39 -8.54 -5.30 -6.05
C MET A 39 -8.30 -5.31 -4.54
N ARG A 40 -7.05 -5.46 -4.10
CA ARG A 40 -6.71 -5.40 -2.66
C ARG A 40 -6.96 -4.01 -2.06
N ILE A 41 -6.71 -2.94 -2.84
CA ILE A 41 -7.04 -1.57 -2.45
C ILE A 41 -8.55 -1.44 -2.25
N GLU A 42 -9.34 -1.91 -3.22
CA GLU A 42 -10.81 -1.88 -3.13
C GLU A 42 -11.31 -2.61 -1.88
N ASP A 43 -10.87 -3.85 -1.65
CA ASP A 43 -11.26 -4.65 -0.48
C ASP A 43 -10.96 -3.93 0.85
N LYS A 44 -9.80 -3.28 0.94
CA LYS A 44 -9.36 -2.58 2.15
C LYS A 44 -10.17 -1.31 2.39
N ILE A 45 -10.52 -0.57 1.33
CA ILE A 45 -11.40 0.60 1.40
C ILE A 45 -12.81 0.18 1.83
N GLN A 46 -13.39 -0.84 1.19
CA GLN A 46 -14.74 -1.32 1.51
C GLN A 46 -14.84 -1.79 2.97
N ARG A 47 -13.81 -2.49 3.46
CA ARG A 47 -13.72 -2.87 4.87
C ARG A 47 -13.72 -1.65 5.79
N SER A 48 -12.92 -0.64 5.49
CA SER A 48 -12.80 0.58 6.31
C SER A 48 -14.10 1.39 6.34
N LEU A 49 -14.81 1.46 5.22
CA LEU A 49 -16.12 2.11 5.11
C LEU A 49 -17.20 1.35 5.90
N SER A 50 -17.21 0.01 5.80
CA SER A 50 -18.15 -0.84 6.55
C SER A 50 -18.00 -0.67 8.06
N ILE A 51 -16.76 -0.63 8.55
CA ILE A 51 -16.44 -0.39 9.98
C ILE A 51 -16.95 0.98 10.42
N THR A 52 -16.67 2.01 9.62
CA THR A 52 -17.09 3.40 9.92
C THR A 52 -18.61 3.53 9.96
N LYS A 53 -19.33 2.86 9.05
CA LYS A 53 -20.80 2.94 8.94
C LYS A 53 -21.52 2.22 10.08
N ASN A 54 -20.97 1.11 10.56
CA ASN A 54 -21.63 0.29 11.58
C ASN A 54 -21.37 0.76 13.02
N GLY A 55 -20.62 1.86 13.20
CA GLY A 55 -20.29 2.39 14.54
C GLY A 55 -19.47 1.42 15.40
N VAL A 56 -18.98 0.33 14.80
CA VAL A 56 -18.10 -0.62 15.47
C VAL A 56 -16.75 0.06 15.55
N THR A 57 -16.46 0.66 16.70
CA THR A 57 -15.09 0.94 17.10
C THR A 57 -14.42 -0.42 17.18
N LEU A 58 -13.80 -0.88 16.09
CA LEU A 58 -12.98 -2.08 16.13
C LEU A 58 -11.77 -1.72 16.98
N VAL A 59 -11.95 -1.96 18.28
CA VAL A 59 -10.93 -1.80 19.32
C VAL A 59 -9.76 -2.76 19.08
N ASN A 60 -9.85 -3.70 18.13
CA ASN A 60 -8.96 -4.86 18.13
C ASN A 60 -8.02 -5.15 16.95
N ASP A 61 -8.16 -4.69 15.70
CA ASP A 61 -7.24 -5.29 14.68
C ASP A 61 -6.67 -4.46 13.52
N GLU A 62 -6.97 -3.17 13.35
CA GLU A 62 -6.15 -2.26 12.52
C GLU A 62 -6.75 -0.85 12.61
N GLY A 63 -5.95 0.13 13.04
CA GLY A 63 -6.42 1.51 13.05
C GLY A 63 -6.60 2.05 11.62
N ILE A 64 -7.37 3.12 11.46
CA ILE A 64 -7.45 3.84 10.17
C ILE A 64 -6.06 4.23 9.64
N ARG A 65 -5.10 4.49 10.55
CA ARG A 65 -3.70 4.76 10.21
C ARG A 65 -3.02 3.57 9.53
N ASP A 66 -3.25 2.35 10.03
CA ASP A 66 -2.63 1.14 9.49
C ASP A 66 -3.24 0.80 8.12
N THR A 67 -4.56 0.96 7.98
CA THR A 67 -5.23 0.91 6.68
C THR A 67 -4.62 1.88 5.69
N LEU A 68 -4.41 3.14 6.07
CA LEU A 68 -3.84 4.15 5.16
C LEU A 68 -2.38 3.83 4.79
N LEU A 69 -1.60 3.26 5.70
CA LEU A 69 -0.24 2.78 5.39
C LEU A 69 -0.25 1.59 4.43
N ASP A 70 -1.19 0.66 4.59
CA ASP A 70 -1.37 -0.45 3.65
C ASP A 70 -1.76 0.05 2.27
N LEU A 71 -2.69 1.01 2.18
CA LEU A 71 -3.08 1.63 0.92
C LEU A 71 -1.90 2.36 0.25
N HIS A 72 -1.06 3.04 1.03
CA HIS A 72 0.18 3.64 0.54
C HIS A 72 1.11 2.58 -0.08
N ASN A 73 1.33 1.46 0.62
CA ASN A 73 2.17 0.38 0.13
C ASN A 73 1.56 -0.32 -1.09
N TYR A 74 0.24 -0.52 -1.14
CA TYR A 74 -0.41 -1.08 -2.33
C TYR A 74 -0.21 -0.19 -3.56
N ALA A 75 -0.34 1.13 -3.41
CA ALA A 75 -0.04 2.05 -4.52
C ALA A 75 1.43 1.94 -4.97
N ALA A 76 2.38 1.87 -4.04
CA ALA A 76 3.79 1.70 -4.35
C ALA A 76 4.08 0.35 -5.06
N MET A 77 3.50 -0.74 -4.58
CA MET A 77 3.63 -2.07 -5.20
C MET A 77 3.03 -2.12 -6.62
N ALA A 78 1.91 -1.43 -6.86
CA ALA A 78 1.35 -1.31 -8.20
C ALA A 78 2.31 -0.58 -9.16
N LEU A 79 2.98 0.48 -8.68
CA LEU A 79 4.00 1.19 -9.46
C LEU A 79 5.22 0.31 -9.73
N MET A 80 5.71 -0.44 -8.74
CA MET A 80 6.81 -1.41 -8.94
C MET A 80 6.51 -2.38 -10.08
N LEU A 81 5.29 -2.94 -10.11
CA LEU A 81 4.87 -3.85 -11.17
C LEU A 81 4.74 -3.16 -12.54
N LEU A 82 4.30 -1.91 -12.59
CA LEU A 82 4.27 -1.13 -13.84
C LEU A 82 5.69 -0.90 -14.37
N ASP A 83 6.59 -0.45 -13.49
CA ASP A 83 7.98 -0.12 -13.84
C ASP A 83 8.78 -1.37 -14.26
N GLU A 84 8.46 -2.56 -13.74
CA GLU A 84 9.02 -3.84 -14.21
C GLU A 84 8.58 -4.18 -15.64
N THR A 85 7.34 -3.83 -16.01
CA THR A 85 6.80 -4.11 -17.35
C THR A 85 7.20 -3.07 -18.40
N THR A 86 7.69 -1.90 -17.97
CA THR A 86 8.25 -0.89 -18.87
C THR A 86 9.71 -1.24 -19.18
N PRO A 87 10.08 -1.50 -20.45
CA PRO A 87 11.46 -1.70 -20.82
C PRO A 87 12.28 -0.47 -20.42
N VAL A 88 13.43 -0.68 -19.77
CA VAL A 88 14.38 0.33 -19.27
C VAL A 88 14.73 1.43 -20.31
N SER A 89 14.50 1.19 -21.61
CA SER A 89 14.71 2.16 -22.67
C SER A 89 13.76 3.37 -22.65
N GLU A 90 12.55 3.27 -22.09
CA GLU A 90 11.58 4.37 -22.12
C GLU A 90 11.76 5.37 -20.95
N THR A 91 12.33 4.94 -19.84
CA THR A 91 12.56 5.77 -18.64
C THR A 91 13.73 6.75 -18.82
N MET A 92 14.63 6.51 -19.78
CA MET A 92 15.78 7.38 -20.08
C MET A 92 15.47 8.59 -20.98
N ILE A 93 14.22 8.73 -21.47
CA ILE A 93 13.83 9.79 -22.44
C ILE A 93 12.85 10.83 -21.84
N ARG A 94 12.61 10.81 -20.52
CA ARG A 94 11.81 11.84 -19.84
C ARG A 94 12.59 12.48 -18.70
#